data_AF-A0AAX3BGG7-F1
#
_entry.id   AF-A0AAX3BGG7-F1
#
_cell.length_a   1.000
_cell.length_b   1.000
_cell.length_c   1.000
_cell.angle_alpha   90.00
_cell.angle_beta   90.00
_cell.angle_gamma   90.00
#
_symmetry.space_group_name_H-M   'P 1'
#
loop_
_entity.id
_entity.type
_entity.pdbx_description
1 polymer ?
#
loop_
_entity_poly.entity_id
_entity_poly.type
_entity_poly.pdbx_seq_one_letter_code
_entity_poly.pdbx_strand_id
1 'polypeptide(L)'
;MKRFIHVIVAIGLLGFFACGKKETKPEPAVEPTVKEETKSAVTATKEDTSFENVMKVLREALERERRENNSATKIQTAKAYMLLIKFLQTDQEKVKKSGMTDADVSFLVEDARKKAKERLNEVIANPTAPPEAKQEATNLLKSL
;
A
#
# COMPACT_ATOMS: atom_id res chain seq x y z
N MET A 1 40.01 -2.28 40.34
CA MET A 1 40.60 -0.92 40.27
C MET A 1 41.19 -0.71 38.88
N LYS A 2 40.82 0.43 38.26
CA LYS A 2 41.24 1.06 37.00
C LYS A 2 42.47 0.48 36.27
N ARG A 3 42.32 0.22 34.96
CA ARG A 3 43.25 0.72 33.92
C ARG A 3 42.49 1.07 32.63
N PHE A 4 42.66 2.32 32.21
CA PHE A 4 42.20 2.95 30.98
C PHE A 4 43.02 2.44 29.78
N ILE A 5 42.39 2.24 28.63
CA ILE A 5 43.06 2.38 27.33
C ILE A 5 42.12 3.12 26.37
N HIS A 6 42.47 4.37 26.07
CA HIS A 6 42.00 5.12 24.90
C HIS A 6 42.81 4.66 23.69
N VAL A 7 42.15 4.38 22.55
CA VAL A 7 42.80 4.47 21.24
C VAL A 7 41.89 5.26 20.30
N ILE A 8 42.55 6.19 19.64
CA ILE A 8 42.09 7.33 18.86
C ILE A 8 42.18 6.96 17.36
N VAL A 9 41.14 7.35 16.61
CA VAL A 9 41.15 7.85 15.21
C VAL A 9 41.87 7.06 14.11
N ALA A 10 41.13 6.77 13.03
CA ALA A 10 41.59 7.01 11.66
C ALA A 10 40.40 7.17 10.70
N ILE A 11 40.18 8.41 10.28
CA ILE A 11 39.34 8.82 9.15
C ILE A 11 40.20 8.70 7.88
N GLY A 12 39.66 8.11 6.82
CA GLY A 12 40.12 8.24 5.43
C GLY A 12 38.89 8.02 4.53
N LEU A 13 38.29 8.98 3.81
CA LEU A 13 38.77 10.07 2.94
C LEU A 13 39.57 9.56 1.73
N LEU A 14 38.89 9.43 0.58
CA LEU A 14 39.37 9.51 -0.82
C LEU A 14 38.26 9.00 -1.76
N GLY A 15 37.77 9.71 -2.78
CA GLY A 15 38.11 11.02 -3.31
C GLY A 15 37.09 11.42 -4.40
N PHE A 16 36.60 12.66 -4.33
CA PHE A 16 35.91 13.33 -5.43
C PHE A 16 36.96 14.02 -6.30
N PHE A 17 37.20 13.51 -7.50
CA PHE A 17 37.98 14.19 -8.52
C PHE A 17 37.09 15.15 -9.33
N ALA A 18 37.34 16.44 -9.13
CA ALA A 18 37.48 17.51 -10.12
C ALA A 18 36.56 17.58 -11.37
N CYS A 19 35.72 18.62 -11.41
CA CYS A 19 35.64 19.65 -12.48
C CYS A 19 34.53 20.65 -12.06
N GLY A 20 34.66 21.97 -12.01
CA GLY A 20 35.63 22.88 -12.60
C GLY A 20 34.88 24.05 -13.26
N LYS A 21 34.86 25.21 -12.57
CA LYS A 21 34.66 26.61 -13.04
C LYS A 21 33.23 27.20 -13.12
N LYS A 22 32.92 28.13 -12.20
CA LYS A 22 32.97 29.62 -12.32
C LYS A 22 32.12 30.23 -11.18
N GLU A 23 32.72 30.72 -10.10
CA GLU A 23 33.15 32.12 -9.86
C GLU A 23 32.02 33.17 -9.67
N THR A 24 32.01 33.72 -8.44
CA THR A 24 31.74 35.12 -8.00
C THR A 24 30.31 35.66 -7.72
N LYS A 25 30.15 36.05 -6.44
CA LYS A 25 29.19 36.99 -5.76
C LYS A 25 28.97 38.32 -6.54
N PRO A 26 27.89 39.14 -6.30
CA PRO A 26 27.56 39.77 -5.01
C PRO A 26 26.04 39.91 -4.64
N GLU A 27 25.81 40.27 -3.36
CA GLU A 27 24.66 40.85 -2.58
C GLU A 27 23.37 41.42 -3.26
N PRO A 28 22.32 41.86 -2.52
CA PRO A 28 21.60 41.30 -1.36
C PRO A 28 20.03 41.43 -1.50
N ALA A 29 19.29 40.86 -0.53
CA ALA A 29 17.91 41.17 -0.12
C ALA A 29 16.77 41.33 -1.16
N VAL A 30 15.96 40.27 -1.35
CA VAL A 30 14.53 40.39 -1.72
C VAL A 30 13.73 39.25 -1.05
N GLU A 31 12.79 39.66 -0.18
CA GLU A 31 11.49 39.06 0.22
C GLU A 31 11.35 37.52 0.36
N PRO A 32 10.77 37.00 1.47
CA PRO A 32 10.39 35.60 1.55
C PRO A 32 9.17 35.37 0.65
N THR A 33 9.44 35.06 -0.62
CA THR A 33 8.44 34.55 -1.55
C THR A 33 8.00 33.18 -1.04
N VAL A 34 6.73 33.12 -0.64
CA VAL A 34 5.94 31.93 -0.36
C VAL A 34 6.17 30.92 -1.48
N LYS A 35 6.99 29.90 -1.23
CA LYS A 35 7.07 28.71 -2.09
C LYS A 35 5.91 27.81 -1.71
N GLU A 36 4.79 28.06 -2.37
CA GLU A 36 3.94 27.07 -3.04
C GLU A 36 4.27 25.62 -2.65
N GLU A 37 3.72 25.18 -1.52
CA GLU A 37 3.54 23.75 -1.27
C GLU A 37 2.64 23.24 -2.37
N THR A 38 3.25 22.40 -3.18
CA THR A 38 2.68 21.70 -4.31
C THR A 38 1.35 21.13 -3.87
N LYS A 39 0.28 21.61 -4.53
CA LYS A 39 -1.08 21.06 -4.44
C LYS A 39 -0.99 19.56 -4.26
N SER A 40 -1.42 19.08 -3.08
CA SER A 40 -1.95 17.74 -2.91
C SER A 40 -3.10 17.59 -3.88
N ALA A 41 -2.78 17.25 -5.13
CA ALA A 41 -3.68 16.54 -6.00
C ALA A 41 -3.78 15.14 -5.40
N VAL A 42 -4.70 15.00 -4.43
CA VAL A 42 -5.37 13.73 -4.21
C VAL A 42 -6.12 13.46 -5.51
N THR A 43 -5.41 12.87 -6.47
CA THR A 43 -6.00 12.37 -7.69
C THR A 43 -7.03 11.37 -7.24
N ALA A 44 -8.31 11.72 -7.39
CA ALA A 44 -9.41 10.79 -7.36
C ALA A 44 -9.03 9.67 -8.33
N THR A 45 -8.48 8.60 -7.76
CA THR A 45 -8.02 7.46 -8.51
C THR A 45 -9.30 6.80 -8.95
N LYS A 46 -9.73 7.06 -10.19
CA LYS A 46 -10.74 6.23 -10.84
C LYS A 46 -10.27 4.80 -10.59
N GLU A 47 -11.07 4.00 -9.89
CA GLU A 47 -10.76 2.60 -9.67
C GLU A 47 -10.51 1.99 -11.05
N ASP A 48 -9.24 1.86 -11.43
CA ASP A 48 -8.86 1.21 -12.66
C ASP A 48 -9.12 -0.27 -12.41
N THR A 49 -10.30 -0.70 -12.83
CA THR A 49 -10.80 -2.08 -12.72
C THR A 49 -10.23 -2.95 -13.84
N SER A 50 -9.07 -2.60 -14.40
CA SER A 50 -8.32 -3.52 -15.25
C SER A 50 -7.88 -4.76 -14.44
N PHE A 51 -7.92 -5.92 -15.10
CA PHE A 51 -7.56 -7.20 -14.49
C PHE A 51 -6.15 -7.17 -13.86
N GLU A 52 -5.19 -6.58 -14.57
CA GLU A 52 -3.80 -6.46 -14.10
C GLU A 52 -3.72 -5.66 -12.79
N ASN A 53 -4.44 -4.54 -12.70
CA ASN A 53 -4.47 -3.74 -11.49
C ASN A 53 -5.16 -4.49 -10.34
N VAL A 54 -6.30 -5.14 -10.58
CA VAL A 54 -7.01 -5.93 -9.55
C VAL A 54 -6.11 -7.04 -9.00
N MET A 55 -5.43 -7.79 -9.88
CA MET A 55 -4.53 -8.87 -9.46
C MET A 55 -3.28 -8.34 -8.77
N LYS A 56 -2.75 -7.20 -9.19
CA LYS A 56 -1.63 -6.52 -8.53
C LYS A 56 -2.00 -6.08 -7.11
N VAL A 57 -3.13 -5.39 -6.95
CA VAL A 57 -3.65 -4.94 -5.64
C VAL A 57 -3.85 -6.12 -4.70
N LEU A 58 -4.45 -7.21 -5.20
CA LEU A 58 -4.64 -8.42 -4.40
C LEU A 58 -3.31 -9.05 -3.96
N ARG A 59 -2.34 -9.16 -4.87
CA ARG A 59 -1.01 -9.71 -4.57
C ARG A 59 -0.28 -8.86 -3.54
N GLU A 60 -0.29 -7.53 -3.71
CA GLU A 60 0.37 -6.60 -2.80
C GLU A 60 -0.28 -6.62 -1.41
N ALA A 61 -1.60 -6.68 -1.33
CA ALA A 61 -2.33 -6.78 -0.06
C ALA A 61 -1.99 -8.08 0.68
N LEU A 62 -2.02 -9.23 -0.02
CA LEU A 62 -1.65 -10.53 0.55
C LEU A 62 -0.20 -10.56 1.04
N GLU A 63 0.70 -9.96 0.26
CA GLU A 63 2.11 -9.90 0.61
C GLU A 63 2.36 -9.00 1.82
N ARG A 64 1.64 -7.89 1.95
CA ARG A 64 1.70 -7.03 3.13
C ARG A 64 1.10 -7.73 4.36
N GLU A 65 -0.04 -8.41 4.20
CA GLU A 65 -0.66 -9.20 5.28
C GLU A 65 0.31 -10.25 5.80
N ARG A 66 1.03 -10.94 4.92
CA ARG A 66 2.07 -11.92 5.30
C ARG A 66 3.20 -11.30 6.14
N ARG A 67 3.56 -10.04 5.89
CA ARG A 67 4.66 -9.36 6.59
C ARG A 67 4.25 -8.77 7.94
N GLU A 68 3.09 -8.11 7.99
CA GLU A 68 2.69 -7.32 9.16
C GLU A 68 1.58 -7.99 10.00
N ASN A 69 0.75 -8.83 9.38
CA ASN A 69 -0.33 -9.62 9.98
C ASN A 69 -1.10 -8.91 11.11
N ASN A 70 -1.66 -7.73 10.81
CA ASN A 70 -2.39 -6.90 11.76
C ASN A 70 -3.79 -6.55 11.24
N SER A 71 -4.60 -5.89 12.05
CA SER A 71 -6.00 -5.60 11.69
C SER A 71 -6.14 -4.74 10.43
N ALA A 72 -5.29 -3.72 10.25
CA ALA A 72 -5.34 -2.85 9.08
C ALA A 72 -4.99 -3.63 7.80
N THR A 73 -4.01 -4.52 7.91
CA THR A 73 -3.50 -5.32 6.82
C THR A 73 -4.52 -6.37 6.36
N LYS A 74 -5.22 -7.01 7.30
CA LYS A 74 -6.36 -7.90 7.03
C LYS A 74 -7.56 -7.18 6.39
N ILE A 75 -7.87 -5.95 6.83
CA ILE A 75 -8.90 -5.12 6.20
C ILE A 75 -8.53 -4.79 4.75
N GLN A 76 -7.27 -4.42 4.49
CA GLN A 76 -6.80 -4.14 3.13
C GLN A 76 -6.93 -5.37 2.21
N THR A 77 -6.55 -6.55 2.70
CA THR A 77 -6.74 -7.78 1.92
C THR A 77 -8.22 -8.11 1.68
N ALA A 78 -9.09 -7.93 2.68
CA ALA A 78 -10.52 -8.13 2.50
C ALA A 78 -11.09 -7.19 1.41
N LYS A 79 -10.69 -5.91 1.41
CA LYS A 79 -11.06 -4.96 0.35
C LYS A 79 -10.54 -5.38 -1.03
N ALA A 80 -9.32 -5.91 -1.11
CA ALA A 80 -8.78 -6.42 -2.37
C ALA A 80 -9.57 -7.62 -2.91
N TYR A 81 -10.00 -8.54 -2.05
CA TYR A 81 -10.92 -9.62 -2.44
C TYR A 81 -12.28 -9.08 -2.89
N MET A 82 -12.82 -8.06 -2.23
CA MET A 82 -14.06 -7.40 -2.66
C MET A 82 -13.92 -6.71 -4.02
N LEU A 83 -12.76 -6.11 -4.31
CA LEU A 83 -12.46 -5.55 -5.63
C LEU A 83 -12.38 -6.65 -6.70
N LEU A 84 -11.80 -7.81 -6.38
CA LEU A 84 -11.80 -8.98 -7.26
C LEU A 84 -13.22 -9.46 -7.56
N ILE A 85 -14.08 -9.58 -6.53
CA ILE A 85 -15.49 -9.95 -6.71
C ILE A 85 -16.17 -8.96 -7.65
N LYS A 86 -16.01 -7.66 -7.41
CA LYS A 86 -16.58 -6.61 -8.27
C LYS A 86 -16.11 -6.78 -9.71
N PHE A 87 -14.81 -6.94 -9.94
CA PHE A 87 -14.24 -7.16 -11.27
C PHE A 87 -14.85 -8.38 -11.99
N LEU A 88 -14.88 -9.53 -11.30
CA LEU A 88 -15.43 -10.78 -11.85
C LEU A 88 -16.91 -10.67 -12.22
N GLN A 89 -17.67 -9.85 -11.50
CA GLN A 89 -19.10 -9.65 -11.74
C GLN A 89 -19.39 -8.57 -12.78
N THR A 90 -18.59 -7.50 -12.85
CA THR A 90 -18.87 -6.34 -13.72
C THR A 90 -18.28 -6.46 -15.12
N ASP A 91 -17.15 -7.14 -15.28
CA ASP A 91 -16.42 -7.20 -16.55
C ASP A 91 -16.43 -8.60 -17.16
N GLN A 92 -17.64 -9.13 -17.35
CA GLN A 92 -17.85 -10.47 -17.90
C GLN A 92 -17.21 -10.65 -19.28
N GLU A 93 -17.06 -9.59 -20.08
CA GLU A 93 -16.39 -9.67 -21.37
C GLU A 93 -14.89 -9.94 -21.24
N LYS A 94 -14.18 -9.25 -20.35
CA LYS A 94 -12.75 -9.53 -20.12
C LYS A 94 -12.55 -10.90 -19.50
N VAL A 95 -13.44 -11.32 -18.62
CA VAL A 95 -13.43 -12.64 -17.99
C VAL A 95 -13.70 -13.76 -19.01
N LYS A 96 -14.64 -13.55 -19.95
CA LYS A 96 -14.86 -14.50 -21.06
C LYS A 96 -13.67 -14.54 -22.02
N LYS A 97 -13.04 -13.40 -22.31
CA LYS A 97 -11.83 -13.32 -23.15
C LYS A 97 -10.62 -14.02 -22.54
N SER A 98 -10.56 -14.19 -21.22
CA SER A 98 -9.50 -14.97 -20.57
C SER A 98 -9.77 -16.49 -20.59
N GLY A 99 -10.91 -16.93 -21.13
CA GLY A 99 -11.27 -18.34 -21.23
C GLY A 99 -11.95 -18.92 -19.99
N MET A 100 -12.37 -18.08 -19.02
CA MET A 100 -13.11 -18.55 -17.85
C MET A 100 -14.57 -18.86 -18.22
N THR A 101 -15.06 -20.00 -17.73
CA THR A 101 -16.48 -20.35 -17.78
C THR A 101 -17.25 -19.66 -16.66
N ASP A 102 -18.57 -19.55 -16.79
CA ASP A 102 -19.42 -19.00 -15.72
C ASP A 102 -19.29 -19.78 -14.40
N ALA A 103 -19.00 -21.10 -14.48
CA ALA A 103 -18.72 -21.92 -13.32
C ALA A 103 -17.42 -21.52 -12.61
N ASP A 104 -16.35 -21.24 -13.38
CA ASP A 104 -15.07 -20.76 -12.84
C ASP A 104 -15.26 -19.41 -12.14
N VAL A 105 -16.04 -18.51 -12.75
CA VAL A 105 -16.35 -17.19 -12.18
C VAL A 105 -17.11 -17.34 -10.87
N SER A 106 -18.14 -18.18 -10.84
CA SER A 106 -18.92 -18.43 -9.63
C SER A 106 -18.03 -18.98 -8.51
N PHE A 107 -17.19 -19.96 -8.83
CA PHE A 107 -16.24 -20.54 -7.88
C PHE A 107 -15.28 -19.49 -7.31
N LEU A 108 -14.67 -18.66 -8.17
CA LEU A 108 -13.75 -17.62 -7.75
C LEU A 108 -14.42 -16.53 -6.90
N VAL A 109 -15.66 -16.16 -7.24
CA VAL A 109 -16.45 -15.20 -6.46
C VAL A 109 -16.76 -15.77 -5.07
N GLU A 110 -17.14 -17.04 -4.97
CA GLU A 110 -17.41 -17.70 -3.69
C GLU A 110 -16.16 -17.83 -2.82
N ASP A 111 -15.04 -18.27 -3.39
CA ASP A 111 -13.76 -18.37 -2.68
C ASP A 111 -13.28 -16.99 -2.20
N ALA A 112 -13.35 -15.97 -3.05
CA ALA A 112 -13.00 -14.60 -2.68
C ALA A 112 -13.91 -14.07 -1.56
N ARG A 113 -15.23 -14.34 -1.61
CA ARG A 113 -16.15 -13.96 -0.53
C ARG A 113 -15.79 -14.63 0.77
N LYS A 114 -15.52 -15.94 0.74
CA LYS A 114 -15.13 -16.71 1.93
C LYS A 114 -13.87 -16.12 2.56
N LYS A 115 -12.83 -15.88 1.76
CA LYS A 115 -11.55 -15.32 2.22
C LYS A 115 -11.67 -13.91 2.77
N ALA A 116 -12.50 -13.06 2.15
CA ALA A 116 -12.79 -11.74 2.67
C ALA A 116 -13.51 -11.83 4.03
N LYS A 117 -14.56 -12.66 4.13
CA LYS A 117 -15.32 -12.86 5.38
C LYS A 117 -14.43 -13.37 6.52
N GLU A 118 -13.56 -14.33 6.27
CA GLU A 118 -12.61 -14.85 7.26
C GLU A 118 -11.76 -13.74 7.87
N ARG A 119 -11.12 -12.91 7.03
CA ARG A 119 -10.26 -11.81 7.48
C ARG A 119 -11.01 -10.74 8.25
N LEU A 120 -12.21 -10.37 7.80
CA LEU A 120 -13.04 -9.40 8.50
C LEU A 120 -13.49 -9.93 9.87
N ASN A 121 -13.88 -11.20 9.94
CA ASN A 121 -14.25 -11.85 11.20
C ASN A 121 -13.06 -11.93 12.17
N GLU A 122 -11.85 -12.22 11.68
CA GLU A 122 -10.64 -12.19 12.50
C GLU A 122 -10.38 -10.80 13.10
N VAL A 123 -10.64 -9.72 12.35
CA VAL A 123 -10.50 -8.36 12.86
C VAL A 123 -11.54 -8.05 13.93
N ILE A 124 -12.80 -8.44 13.72
CA ILE A 124 -13.89 -8.25 14.68
C ILE A 124 -13.61 -9.02 15.97
N ALA A 125 -13.17 -10.27 15.84
CA ALA A 125 -12.88 -11.17 16.97
C ALA A 125 -11.60 -10.79 17.72
N ASN A 126 -10.68 -10.02 17.11
CA ASN A 126 -9.43 -9.63 17.74
C ASN A 126 -9.67 -8.65 18.92
N PRO A 127 -9.36 -9.01 20.17
CA PRO A 127 -9.59 -8.14 21.32
C PRO A 127 -8.73 -6.87 21.29
N THR A 128 -7.56 -6.89 20.64
CA THR A 128 -6.63 -5.76 20.57
C THR A 128 -6.84 -4.87 19.34
N ALA A 129 -7.77 -5.22 18.45
CA ALA A 129 -8.07 -4.38 17.30
C ALA A 129 -8.73 -3.06 17.74
N PRO A 130 -8.33 -1.91 17.15
CA PRO A 130 -8.97 -0.62 17.42
C PRO A 130 -10.48 -0.66 17.14
N PRO A 131 -11.32 0.07 17.91
CA PRO A 131 -12.76 0.13 17.69
C PRO A 131 -13.15 0.50 16.26
N GLU A 132 -12.41 1.43 15.65
CA GLU A 132 -12.62 1.90 14.29
C GLU A 132 -12.41 0.76 13.27
N ALA A 133 -11.37 -0.05 13.47
CA ALA A 133 -11.08 -1.20 12.61
C ALA A 133 -12.18 -2.28 12.72
N LYS A 134 -12.71 -2.52 13.93
CA LYS A 134 -13.84 -3.45 14.13
C LYS A 134 -15.11 -2.94 13.45
N GLN A 135 -15.37 -1.64 13.55
CA GLN A 135 -16.53 -1.03 12.93
C GLN A 135 -16.43 -1.06 11.40
N GLU A 136 -15.27 -0.72 10.85
CA GLU A 136 -14.99 -0.83 9.42
C GLU A 136 -15.17 -2.28 8.94
N ALA A 137 -14.60 -3.25 9.65
CA ALA A 137 -14.73 -4.65 9.30
C ALA A 137 -16.21 -5.12 9.34
N THR A 138 -16.97 -4.65 10.32
CA THR A 138 -18.42 -4.92 10.42
C THR A 138 -19.20 -4.33 9.25
N ASN A 139 -18.84 -3.11 8.82
CA ASN A 139 -19.49 -2.46 7.69
C ASN A 139 -19.16 -3.16 6.37
N LEU A 140 -17.90 -3.56 6.16
CA LEU A 140 -17.47 -4.33 5.00
C LEU A 140 -18.12 -5.71 4.95
N LEU A 141 -18.34 -6.35 6.11
CA LEU A 141 -18.98 -7.65 6.18
C LEU A 141 -20.45 -7.59 5.73
N LYS A 142 -21.13 -6.47 5.95
CA LYS A 142 -22.51 -6.23 5.51
C LYS A 142 -22.64 -5.95 4.02
N SER A 143 -21.56 -5.50 3.37
CA SER A 143 -21.55 -5.18 1.93
C SER A 143 -21.00 -6.31 1.05
N LEU A 144 -20.63 -7.44 1.66
CA LEU A 144 -20.13 -8.67 1.03
C LEU A 144 -21.26 -9.64 0.64
#